data_AF-A0A1S8N699-F1
#
_entry.id   AF-A0A1S8N699-F1
#
_cell.length_a   1.000
_cell.length_b   1.000
_cell.length_c   1.000
_cell.angle_alpha   90.00
_cell.angle_beta   90.00
_cell.angle_gamma   90.00
#
_symmetry.space_group_name_H-M   'P 1'
#
loop_
_entity.id
_entity.type
_entity.pdbx_description
1 polymer ?
#
loop_
_entity_poly.entity_id
_entity_poly.type
_entity_poly.pdbx_seq_one_letter_code
_entity_poly.pdbx_strand_id
1 'polypeptide(L)'
;MSTEQNLKNVQSVGKNTSKFPGDITNTIQYCEKVKSIAVVYLTQYQSIPYKRSSELIYDMFGIKSSQGTIVNFNKGCPDALRPIENNIKNSITNDAGAIYFDETGIYIDKKRQWLHVTLNYKYTYYKAH
;
A
#
# COMPACT_ATOMS: atom_id res chain seq x y z
N MET A 1 -25.35 -15.26 0.51
CA MET A 1 -26.20 -14.07 0.38
C MET A 1 -25.29 -12.86 0.29
N SER A 2 -25.36 -12.18 -0.85
CA SER A 2 -24.48 -11.08 -1.26
C SER A 2 -24.90 -9.78 -0.60
N THR A 3 -23.98 -9.03 0.00
CA THR A 3 -24.21 -7.63 0.38
C THR A 3 -23.35 -6.75 -0.51
N GLU A 4 -23.76 -6.61 -1.76
CA GLU A 4 -23.32 -5.54 -2.64
C GLU A 4 -24.09 -4.26 -2.25
N GLN A 5 -23.44 -3.33 -1.55
CA GLN A 5 -23.99 -1.98 -1.43
C GLN A 5 -23.69 -1.20 -2.71
N ASN A 6 -24.64 -1.30 -3.64
CA ASN A 6 -24.69 -0.54 -4.88
C ASN A 6 -25.11 0.91 -4.56
N LEU A 7 -24.14 1.79 -4.28
CA LEU A 7 -24.39 3.19 -3.89
C LEU A 7 -24.91 4.10 -5.02
N LYS A 8 -25.19 3.57 -6.22
CA LYS A 8 -25.57 4.39 -7.38
C LYS A 8 -27.02 4.30 -7.84
N ASN A 9 -27.85 3.38 -7.34
CA ASN A 9 -29.26 3.33 -7.74
C ASN A 9 -30.15 2.81 -6.61
N VAL A 10 -30.56 3.70 -5.71
CA VAL A 10 -31.76 3.49 -4.89
C VAL A 10 -32.83 4.42 -5.47
N GLN A 11 -33.67 3.90 -6.37
CA GLN A 11 -34.90 4.59 -6.76
C GLN A 11 -35.93 4.40 -5.64
N SER A 12 -35.84 5.24 -4.60
CA SER A 12 -36.96 5.51 -3.70
C SER A 12 -37.70 6.74 -4.20
N VAL A 13 -39.02 6.64 -4.28
CA VAL A 13 -39.95 7.72 -4.62
C VAL A 13 -39.70 8.91 -3.68
N GLY A 14 -38.98 9.92 -4.18
CA GLY A 14 -38.54 11.09 -3.42
C GLY A 14 -37.14 11.51 -3.87
N LYS A 15 -37.05 12.51 -4.75
CA LYS A 15 -35.78 13.05 -5.28
C LYS A 15 -35.02 13.77 -4.16
N ASN A 16 -34.17 13.05 -3.43
CA ASN A 16 -33.28 13.65 -2.44
C ASN A 16 -31.93 13.95 -3.11
N THR A 17 -31.74 15.19 -3.58
CA THR A 17 -30.49 15.64 -4.18
C THR A 17 -29.55 16.15 -3.10
N SER A 18 -28.54 15.36 -2.74
CA SER A 18 -27.44 15.77 -1.86
C SER A 18 -26.15 15.92 -2.65
N LYS A 19 -25.34 16.95 -2.34
CA LYS A 19 -23.98 17.08 -2.88
C LYS A 19 -23.09 16.03 -2.22
N PHE A 20 -22.64 15.03 -2.98
CA PHE A 20 -21.63 14.10 -2.50
C PHE A 20 -20.31 14.86 -2.21
N PRO A 21 -19.58 14.50 -1.14
CA PRO A 21 -18.24 15.04 -0.89
C PRO A 21 -17.33 14.87 -2.11
N GLY A 22 -16.52 15.88 -2.41
CA GLY A 22 -15.64 15.90 -3.59
C GLY A 22 -14.63 14.76 -3.66
N ASP A 23 -14.38 14.11 -2.52
CA ASP A 23 -13.46 12.97 -2.39
C ASP A 23 -14.08 11.66 -2.93
N ILE A 24 -15.37 11.66 -3.30
CA ILE A 24 -16.08 10.49 -3.83
C ILE A 24 -15.98 10.42 -5.34
N THR A 25 -14.87 9.86 -5.83
CA THR A 25 -14.59 9.74 -7.28
C THR A 25 -15.08 8.44 -7.92
N ASN A 26 -15.48 7.44 -7.12
CA ASN A 26 -15.82 6.11 -7.61
C ASN A 26 -17.07 5.51 -6.96
N THR A 27 -17.73 4.60 -7.68
CA THR A 27 -18.94 3.88 -7.22
C THR A 27 -18.70 3.04 -5.96
N ILE A 28 -17.47 2.57 -5.75
CA ILE A 28 -17.05 1.78 -4.60
C ILE A 28 -15.84 2.49 -3.99
N GLN A 29 -15.90 2.77 -2.68
CA GLN A 29 -14.79 3.33 -1.93
C GLN A 29 -14.43 2.46 -0.74
N TYR A 30 -13.13 2.36 -0.49
CA TYR A 30 -12.58 1.67 0.66
C TYR A 30 -12.03 2.71 1.63
N CYS A 31 -12.33 2.54 2.92
CA CYS A 31 -11.80 3.37 3.98
C CYS A 31 -10.26 3.27 4.02
N GLU A 32 -9.59 4.37 4.40
CA GLU A 32 -8.13 4.45 4.53
C GLU A 32 -7.56 3.38 5.48
N LYS A 33 -8.30 3.02 6.54
CA LYS A 33 -7.92 1.92 7.44
C LYS A 33 -7.84 0.57 6.72
N VAL A 34 -8.77 0.29 5.82
CA VAL A 34 -8.76 -0.95 5.03
C VAL A 34 -7.61 -0.92 4.02
N LYS A 35 -7.38 0.23 3.36
CA LYS A 35 -6.27 0.39 2.42
C LYS A 35 -4.91 0.20 3.10
N SER A 36 -4.71 0.78 4.29
CA SER A 36 -3.45 0.67 5.04
C SER A 36 -3.20 -0.75 5.53
N ILE A 37 -4.20 -1.47 6.05
CA ILE A 37 -4.05 -2.88 6.43
C ILE A 37 -3.77 -3.74 5.20
N ALA A 38 -4.56 -3.57 4.14
CA ALA A 38 -4.45 -4.34 2.90
C ALA A 38 -3.09 -4.18 2.23
N VAL A 39 -2.58 -2.95 2.14
CA VAL A 39 -1.32 -2.64 1.44
C VAL A 39 -0.15 -2.69 2.40
N VAL A 40 -0.11 -1.78 3.38
CA VAL A 40 1.09 -1.53 4.18
C VAL A 40 1.37 -2.71 5.09
N TYR A 41 0.36 -3.19 5.82
CA TYR A 41 0.59 -4.24 6.80
C TYR A 41 0.72 -5.63 6.17
N LEU A 42 -0.27 -6.08 5.39
CA LEU A 42 -0.27 -7.45 4.87
C LEU A 42 0.76 -7.65 3.76
N THR A 43 0.86 -6.73 2.79
CA THR A 43 1.74 -6.93 1.63
C THR A 43 3.16 -6.42 1.87
N GLN A 44 3.35 -5.23 2.46
CA GLN A 44 4.70 -4.65 2.60
C GLN A 44 5.42 -5.15 3.85
N TYR A 45 4.73 -5.17 5.00
CA TYR A 45 5.35 -5.61 6.26
C TYR A 45 5.37 -7.14 6.40
N GLN A 46 4.25 -7.81 6.19
CA GLN A 46 4.15 -9.28 6.33
C GLN A 46 4.52 -10.06 5.05
N SER A 47 4.75 -9.37 3.92
CA SER A 47 5.09 -9.99 2.63
C SER A 47 4.07 -11.05 2.16
N ILE A 48 2.79 -10.86 2.50
CA ILE A 48 1.72 -11.80 2.12
C ILE A 48 1.34 -11.57 0.66
N PRO A 49 1.29 -12.63 -0.18
CA PRO A 49 0.87 -12.52 -1.58
C PRO A 49 -0.53 -11.88 -1.72
N TYR A 50 -0.74 -11.13 -2.80
CA TYR A 50 -2.00 -10.39 -3.01
C TYR A 50 -3.26 -11.26 -2.94
N LYS A 51 -3.20 -12.50 -3.46
CA LYS A 51 -4.33 -13.45 -3.37
C LYS A 51 -4.70 -13.75 -1.92
N ARG A 52 -3.71 -14.10 -1.10
CA ARG A 52 -3.93 -14.42 0.32
C ARG A 52 -4.30 -13.18 1.13
N SER A 53 -3.75 -12.02 0.78
CA SER A 53 -4.16 -10.74 1.35
C SER A 53 -5.64 -10.44 1.07
N SER A 54 -6.14 -10.71 -0.15
CA SER A 54 -7.56 -10.53 -0.46
C SER A 54 -8.49 -11.47 0.31
N GLU A 55 -8.07 -12.71 0.55
CA GLU A 55 -8.80 -13.68 1.37
C GLU A 55 -8.85 -13.18 2.84
N LEU A 56 -7.72 -12.75 3.40
CA LEU A 56 -7.65 -12.22 4.77
C LEU A 56 -8.50 -10.95 4.98
N ILE A 57 -8.53 -10.05 4.00
CA ILE A 57 -9.38 -8.84 4.07
C ILE A 57 -10.86 -9.23 4.09
N TYR A 58 -11.24 -10.24 3.32
CA TYR A 58 -12.60 -10.76 3.33
C TYR A 58 -12.94 -11.41 4.68
N ASP A 59 -12.04 -12.19 5.25
CA ASP A 59 -12.27 -12.86 6.53
C ASP A 59 -12.35 -11.85 7.70
N MET A 60 -11.54 -10.79 7.68
CA MET A 60 -11.50 -9.78 8.74
C MET A 60 -12.63 -8.73 8.64
N PHE A 61 -12.97 -8.30 7.42
CA PHE A 61 -13.85 -7.15 7.19
C PHE A 61 -15.12 -7.49 6.39
N GLY A 62 -15.25 -8.71 5.87
CA GLY A 62 -16.34 -9.11 4.96
C GLY A 62 -16.25 -8.47 3.57
N ILE A 63 -15.13 -7.81 3.25
CA ILE A 63 -14.98 -7.01 2.03
C ILE A 63 -14.32 -7.84 0.94
N LYS A 64 -15.00 -8.01 -0.19
CA LYS A 64 -14.42 -8.64 -1.39
C LYS A 64 -13.56 -7.64 -2.14
N SER A 65 -12.25 -7.79 -2.06
CA SER A 65 -11.28 -7.00 -2.84
C SER A 65 -10.59 -7.87 -3.88
N SER A 66 -10.46 -7.36 -5.10
CA SER A 66 -9.65 -8.04 -6.13
C SER A 66 -8.16 -7.79 -5.89
N GLN A 67 -7.29 -8.66 -6.41
CA GLN A 67 -5.84 -8.43 -6.39
C GLN A 67 -5.47 -7.11 -7.08
N GLY A 68 -6.14 -6.77 -8.18
CA GLY A 68 -5.94 -5.51 -8.89
C GLY A 68 -6.30 -4.28 -8.06
N THR A 69 -7.28 -4.40 -7.16
CA THR A 69 -7.64 -3.33 -6.21
C THR A 69 -6.51 -3.08 -5.21
N ILE A 70 -5.91 -4.13 -4.65
CA ILE A 70 -4.79 -4.02 -3.72
C ILE A 70 -3.55 -3.44 -4.43
N VAL A 71 -3.27 -3.88 -5.65
CA VAL A 71 -2.20 -3.29 -6.49
C VAL A 71 -2.46 -1.80 -6.74
N ASN A 72 -3.69 -1.40 -7.02
CA ASN A 72 -4.02 -0.01 -7.26
C ASN A 72 -3.83 0.87 -6.01
N PHE A 73 -4.12 0.34 -4.83
CA PHE A 73 -3.81 1.03 -3.58
C PHE A 73 -2.30 1.21 -3.37
N ASN A 74 -1.49 0.25 -3.81
CA ASN A 74 -0.04 0.34 -3.72
C ASN A 74 0.53 1.49 -4.58
N LYS A 75 -0.07 1.80 -5.74
CA LYS A 75 0.45 2.83 -6.67
C LYS A 75 0.64 4.22 -6.04
N GLY A 76 -0.19 4.61 -5.07
CA GLY A 76 -0.05 5.90 -4.38
C GLY A 76 0.92 5.91 -3.19
N CYS A 77 1.36 4.73 -2.75
CA CYS A 77 2.23 4.58 -1.60
C CYS A 77 3.65 5.14 -1.84
N PRO A 78 4.30 4.88 -3.00
CA PRO A 78 5.63 5.43 -3.28
C PRO A 78 5.71 6.95 -3.19
N ASP A 79 4.72 7.66 -3.74
CA ASP A 79 4.69 9.13 -3.72
C ASP A 79 4.65 9.67 -2.28
N ALA A 80 3.87 9.02 -1.40
CA ALA A 80 3.79 9.37 0.01
C ALA A 80 5.07 9.02 0.80
N LEU A 81 5.81 7.97 0.39
CA LEU A 81 7.05 7.56 1.05
C LEU A 81 8.29 8.37 0.61
N ARG A 82 8.31 8.96 -0.58
CA ARG A 82 9.45 9.76 -1.08
C ARG A 82 10.05 10.76 -0.08
N PRO A 83 9.28 11.60 0.63
CA PRO A 83 9.87 12.54 1.59
C PRO A 83 10.55 11.82 2.76
N ILE A 84 10.00 10.70 3.21
CA ILE A 84 10.57 9.88 4.29
C ILE A 84 11.87 9.22 3.80
N GLU A 85 11.86 8.67 2.59
CA GLU A 85 13.03 8.06 1.96
C GLU A 85 14.18 9.07 1.83
N ASN A 86 13.90 10.30 1.39
CA ASN A 86 14.89 11.37 1.30
C ASN A 86 15.43 11.76 2.67
N ASN A 87 14.58 11.83 3.69
CA ASN A 87 15.01 12.10 5.06
C ASN A 87 15.92 10.99 5.61
N ILE A 88 15.62 9.73 5.33
CA ILE A 88 16.45 8.58 5.71
C ILE A 88 17.82 8.67 5.02
N LYS A 89 17.86 8.91 3.71
CA LYS A 89 19.12 9.08 2.96
C LYS A 89 19.97 10.20 3.55
N ASN A 90 19.38 11.37 3.76
CA ASN A 90 20.08 12.51 4.35
C ASN A 90 20.57 12.21 5.76
N SER A 91 19.80 11.47 6.56
CA SER A 91 20.19 11.10 7.93
C SER A 91 21.36 10.13 7.95
N ILE A 92 21.41 9.18 7.01
CA ILE A 92 22.51 8.22 6.89
C ILE A 92 23.77 8.92 6.36
N THR A 93 23.66 9.77 5.33
CA THR A 93 24.81 10.46 4.73
C THR A 93 25.48 11.46 5.67
N ASN A 94 24.70 12.11 6.55
CA ASN A 94 25.21 13.09 7.51
C ASN A 94 25.57 12.47 8.86
N ASP A 95 25.47 11.14 9.01
CA ASP A 95 25.85 10.48 10.25
C ASP A 95 27.39 10.50 10.40
N ALA A 96 27.85 10.87 11.58
CA ALA A 96 29.28 10.84 11.93
C ALA A 96 29.73 9.45 12.39
N GLY A 97 28.78 8.53 12.63
CA GLY A 97 29.02 7.15 13.06
C GLY A 97 29.41 6.19 11.92
N ALA A 98 29.60 4.92 12.29
CA ALA A 98 29.84 3.85 11.33
C ALA A 98 28.58 3.55 10.51
N ILE A 99 28.74 3.52 9.19
CA ILE A 99 27.70 3.14 8.23
C ILE A 99 28.01 1.73 7.72
N TYR A 100 27.00 0.87 7.68
CA TYR A 100 27.11 -0.50 7.23
C TYR A 100 26.43 -0.66 5.87
N PHE A 101 27.05 -1.46 5.01
CA PHE A 101 26.59 -1.75 3.66
C PHE A 101 26.50 -3.26 3.47
N ASP A 102 25.45 -3.72 2.81
CA ASP A 102 25.24 -5.11 2.43
C ASP A 102 24.53 -5.20 1.06
N GLU A 103 24.76 -6.29 0.33
CA GLU A 103 24.12 -6.55 -0.96
C GLU A 103 23.51 -7.94 -0.98
N THR A 104 22.21 -8.02 -1.26
CA THR A 104 21.48 -9.28 -1.40
C THR A 104 20.88 -9.40 -2.79
N GLY A 105 21.05 -10.56 -3.44
CA GLY A 105 20.44 -10.82 -4.74
C GLY A 105 18.92 -11.00 -4.62
N ILE A 106 18.16 -10.27 -5.44
CA ILE A 106 16.70 -10.40 -5.54
C ILE A 106 16.27 -10.62 -6.99
N TYR A 107 15.05 -11.14 -7.19
CA TYR A 107 14.47 -11.29 -8.52
C TYR A 107 13.35 -10.28 -8.75
N ILE A 108 13.50 -9.45 -9.78
CA ILE A 108 12.47 -8.53 -10.26
C ILE A 108 12.21 -8.85 -11.73
N ASP A 109 10.95 -9.09 -12.10
CA ASP A 109 10.55 -9.48 -13.46
C ASP A 109 11.41 -10.61 -14.05
N LYS A 110 11.69 -11.64 -13.24
CA LYS A 110 12.52 -12.81 -13.56
C LYS A 110 13.99 -12.49 -13.87
N LYS A 111 14.43 -11.24 -13.68
CA LYS A 111 15.83 -10.84 -13.77
C LYS A 111 16.41 -10.73 -12.38
N ARG A 112 17.65 -11.21 -12.22
CA ARG A 112 18.40 -11.01 -10.99
C ARG A 112 18.84 -9.55 -10.92
N GLN A 113 18.53 -8.90 -9.81
CA GLN A 113 18.89 -7.53 -9.45
C GLN A 113 19.59 -7.55 -8.09
N TRP A 114 20.36 -6.54 -7.78
CA TRP A 114 21.03 -6.41 -6.49
C TRP A 114 20.24 -5.45 -5.61
N LEU A 115 19.88 -5.92 -4.43
CA LEU A 115 19.30 -5.09 -3.38
C LEU A 115 20.44 -4.62 -2.48
N HIS A 116 20.79 -3.35 -2.62
CA HIS A 116 21.73 -2.69 -1.74
C HIS A 116 21.01 -2.25 -0.47
N VAL A 117 21.54 -2.66 0.68
CA VAL A 117 21.15 -2.24 2.01
C VAL A 117 22.19 -1.29 2.58
N THR A 118 21.77 -0.11 3.02
CA THR A 118 22.62 0.82 3.77
C THR A 118 21.97 1.12 5.10
N LEU A 119 22.70 0.98 6.20
CA LEU A 119 22.14 1.21 7.53
C LEU A 119 23.12 1.89 8.49
N ASN A 120 22.56 2.61 9.44
CA ASN A 120 23.22 3.02 10.67
C ASN A 120 22.44 2.46 11.87
N TYR A 121 22.78 2.85 13.10
CA TYR A 121 22.10 2.35 14.30
C TYR A 121 20.58 2.63 14.33
N LYS A 122 20.09 3.63 13.58
CA LYS A 122 18.71 4.13 13.68
C LYS A 122 17.88 3.96 12.40
N TYR A 123 18.53 3.93 11.24
CA TYR A 123 17.89 3.99 9.94
C TYR A 123 18.43 2.91 9.02
N THR A 124 17.53 2.38 8.19
CA THR A 124 17.86 1.40 7.15
C THR A 124 17.27 1.88 5.83
N TYR A 125 18.06 1.78 4.78
CA TYR A 125 17.72 2.16 3.42
C TYR A 125 17.93 0.98 2.48
N TYR A 126 16.93 0.71 1.64
CA TYR A 126 16.92 -0.38 0.66
C TYR A 126 16.82 0.19 -0.75
N LYS A 127 17.66 -0.28 -1.68
CA LYS A 127 17.58 0.10 -3.09
C LYS A 127 17.92 -1.07 -4.01
N ALA A 128 16.99 -1.42 -4.89
CA ALA A 128 17.23 -2.38 -5.97
C ALA A 128 17.86 -1.71 -7.20
N HIS A 129 18.81 -2.38 -7.86
CA HIS A 129 19.45 -1.95 -9.11
C HIS A 129 19.97 -3.10 -9.99
#